data_AF-M5RYJ9-F1
#
_entry.id   AF-M5RYJ9-F1
#
_cell.length_a   1.000
_cell.length_b   1.000
_cell.length_c   1.000
_cell.angle_alpha   90.00
_cell.angle_beta   90.00
_cell.angle_gamma   90.00
#
_symmetry.space_group_name_H-M   'P 1'
#
loop_
_entity.id
_entity.type
_entity.pdbx_description
1 polymer ?
#
loop_
_entity_poly.entity_id
_entity_poly.type
_entity_poly.pdbx_seq_one_letter_code
_entity_poly.pdbx_strand_id
1 'polypeptide(L)'
;MIQTLDGLIAFLRRFHSYDAAGDSFVVPPEFPPALATFYAELGGLIDVEPTAGSQHRAPLAAQDAFTPLDRIKYVDNMVEFACENQGNWSARCSFDHADGNVYSNAAEAWGEGDGFEPVCDSLAHFITTLSLQEAVMSCPHLVSVQTEKLDAAIDAALPPLWLDGHFVYGEPTHNFYHNAQLDLIAMNWGGIWLGSHNPSFRELVKPDVGLTVIQ
;
A
#
# COMPACT_ATOMS: atom_id res chain seq x y z
N MET A 1 -8.13 -12.88 -5.82
CA MET A 1 -8.21 -12.33 -4.45
C MET A 1 -6.97 -12.78 -3.68
N ILE A 2 -6.26 -11.85 -3.06
CA ILE A 2 -5.14 -12.13 -2.16
C ILE A 2 -5.72 -12.66 -0.85
N GLN A 3 -5.12 -13.72 -0.31
CA GLN A 3 -5.55 -14.35 0.95
C GLN A 3 -4.39 -14.54 1.94
N THR A 4 -3.15 -14.36 1.47
CA THR A 4 -1.93 -14.62 2.23
C THR A 4 -0.87 -13.59 1.85
N LEU A 5 0.11 -13.43 2.74
CA LEU A 5 1.26 -12.57 2.50
C LEU A 5 2.06 -13.02 1.25
N ASP A 6 2.22 -14.32 1.03
CA ASP A 6 2.86 -14.84 -0.19
C ASP A 6 2.11 -14.43 -1.46
N GLY A 7 0.78 -14.41 -1.41
CA GLY A 7 -0.06 -13.93 -2.50
C GLY A 7 0.13 -12.45 -2.79
N LEU A 8 0.28 -11.64 -1.74
CA LEU A 8 0.64 -10.22 -1.86
C LEU A 8 2.02 -10.05 -2.50
N ILE A 9 3.04 -10.75 -1.99
CA ILE A 9 4.42 -10.66 -2.48
C ILE A 9 4.49 -11.05 -3.96
N ALA A 10 3.86 -12.16 -4.33
CA ALA A 10 3.78 -12.60 -5.73
C ALA A 10 3.07 -11.57 -6.62
N PHE A 11 2.01 -10.93 -6.11
CA PHE A 11 1.32 -9.85 -6.81
C PHE A 11 2.25 -8.65 -7.03
N LEU A 12 2.87 -8.11 -5.98
CA LEU A 12 3.71 -6.90 -6.05
C LEU A 12 4.94 -7.10 -6.94
N ARG A 13 5.61 -8.25 -6.83
CA ARG A 13 6.74 -8.62 -7.71
C ARG A 13 6.34 -8.57 -9.18
N ARG A 14 5.21 -9.17 -9.51
CA ARG A 14 4.70 -9.17 -10.88
C ARG A 14 4.29 -7.76 -11.31
N PHE A 15 3.54 -7.05 -10.46
CA PHE A 15 2.95 -5.76 -10.80
C PHE A 15 4.03 -4.70 -11.05
N HIS A 16 5.07 -4.64 -10.23
CA HIS A 16 6.19 -3.71 -10.41
C HIS A 16 7.30 -4.25 -11.32
N SER A 17 7.11 -5.42 -11.96
CA SER A 17 8.17 -6.11 -12.72
C SER A 17 9.48 -6.25 -11.92
N TYR A 18 9.36 -6.45 -10.61
CA TYR A 18 10.48 -6.55 -9.68
C TYR A 18 11.01 -7.99 -9.66
N ASP A 19 12.24 -8.16 -10.16
CA ASP A 19 12.99 -9.40 -10.05
C ASP A 19 13.91 -9.33 -8.83
N ALA A 20 13.59 -10.09 -7.79
CA ALA A 20 14.36 -10.14 -6.55
C ALA A 20 15.65 -10.97 -6.68
N ALA A 21 16.01 -11.46 -7.88
CA ALA A 21 17.19 -12.28 -8.11
C ALA A 21 18.50 -11.56 -7.70
N GLY A 22 18.91 -11.77 -6.44
CA GLY A 22 20.14 -11.22 -5.86
C GLY A 22 19.92 -10.40 -4.58
N ASP A 23 18.68 -9.99 -4.30
CA ASP A 23 18.31 -9.16 -3.17
C ASP A 23 17.89 -10.05 -1.99
N SER A 24 18.87 -10.49 -1.18
CA SER A 24 18.57 -11.12 0.11
C SER A 24 18.82 -10.10 1.21
N PHE A 25 17.76 -9.46 1.71
CA PHE A 25 17.86 -8.54 2.83
C PHE A 25 18.08 -9.33 4.12
N VAL A 26 19.09 -8.93 4.89
CA VAL A 26 19.28 -9.45 6.25
C VAL A 26 18.32 -8.71 7.16
N VAL A 27 17.25 -9.40 7.53
CA VAL A 27 16.19 -8.85 8.37
C VAL A 27 16.54 -9.04 9.86
N PRO A 28 16.20 -8.08 10.74
CA PRO A 28 16.37 -8.24 12.18
C PRO A 28 15.65 -9.48 12.73
N PRO A 29 16.32 -10.33 13.54
CA PRO A 29 15.74 -11.57 14.05
C PRO A 29 14.54 -11.37 14.98
N GLU A 30 14.38 -10.18 15.55
CA GLU A 30 13.26 -9.79 16.41
C GLU A 30 11.99 -9.47 15.63
N PHE A 31 12.05 -9.27 14.31
CA PHE A 31 10.87 -8.94 13.54
C PHE A 31 9.81 -10.06 13.62
N PRO A 32 8.53 -9.71 13.81
CA PRO A 32 7.47 -10.70 13.70
C PRO A 32 7.46 -11.31 12.29
N PRO A 33 7.10 -12.60 12.11
CA PRO A 33 7.26 -13.32 10.85
C PRO A 33 6.66 -12.62 9.63
N ALA A 34 5.49 -12.00 9.76
CA ALA A 34 4.87 -11.28 8.63
C ALA A 34 5.72 -10.10 8.16
N LEU A 35 6.23 -9.28 9.10
CA LEU A 35 7.14 -8.18 8.77
C LEU A 35 8.45 -8.72 8.23
N ALA A 36 8.97 -9.78 8.84
CA ALA A 36 10.25 -10.34 8.45
C ALA A 36 10.23 -10.88 7.01
N THR A 37 9.21 -11.67 6.66
CA THR A 37 9.01 -12.16 5.30
C THR A 37 8.79 -11.02 4.32
N PHE A 38 8.00 -10.01 4.68
CA PHE A 38 7.76 -8.85 3.81
C PHE A 38 9.07 -8.12 3.46
N TYR A 39 9.88 -7.76 4.46
CA TYR A 39 11.16 -7.07 4.23
C TYR A 39 12.20 -7.96 3.55
N ALA A 40 12.25 -9.25 3.85
CA ALA A 40 13.17 -10.17 3.20
C ALA A 40 12.90 -10.26 1.69
N GLU A 41 11.62 -10.26 1.30
CA GLU A 41 11.21 -10.52 -0.08
C GLU A 41 11.04 -9.23 -0.92
N LEU A 42 10.76 -8.10 -0.27
CA LEU A 42 10.43 -6.82 -0.93
C LEU A 42 11.28 -5.64 -0.44
N GLY A 43 12.31 -5.85 0.38
CA GLY A 43 13.20 -4.78 0.87
C GLY A 43 13.75 -3.90 -0.25
N GLY A 44 14.11 -4.49 -1.40
CA GLY A 44 14.66 -3.73 -2.53
C GLY A 44 13.62 -2.86 -3.21
N LEU A 45 12.33 -3.21 -3.10
CA LEU A 45 11.21 -2.40 -3.56
C LEU A 45 10.90 -1.24 -2.58
N ILE A 46 11.08 -1.47 -1.27
CA ILE A 46 10.96 -0.45 -0.21
C ILE A 46 12.08 0.60 -0.33
N ASP A 47 13.29 0.18 -0.68
CA ASP A 47 14.47 1.04 -0.80
C ASP A 47 14.51 1.89 -2.08
N VAL A 48 13.53 1.74 -2.99
CA VAL A 48 13.47 2.54 -4.22
C VAL A 48 13.14 3.99 -3.87
N GLU A 49 14.13 4.87 -4.00
CA GLU A 49 13.94 6.31 -3.87
C GLU A 49 13.67 6.98 -5.24
N PRO A 50 12.80 8.00 -5.31
CA PRO A 50 12.65 8.81 -6.52
C PRO A 50 13.98 9.51 -6.84
N THR A 51 14.46 9.42 -8.08
CA THR A 51 15.69 10.12 -8.50
C THR A 51 15.34 11.30 -9.39
N ALA A 52 16.22 12.31 -9.46
CA ALA A 52 16.03 13.45 -10.36
C ALA A 52 15.91 13.05 -11.85
N GLY A 53 16.35 11.85 -12.23
CA GLY A 53 16.23 11.28 -13.58
C GLY A 53 15.06 10.33 -13.78
N SER A 54 14.39 9.90 -12.70
CA SER A 54 13.20 9.05 -12.73
C SER A 54 12.05 9.77 -12.04
N GLN A 55 11.10 10.30 -12.81
CA GLN A 55 9.83 10.82 -12.28
C GLN A 55 8.91 9.71 -11.74
N HIS A 56 9.45 8.53 -11.43
CA HIS A 56 8.71 7.41 -10.90
C HIS A 56 8.48 7.64 -9.41
N ARG A 57 7.23 7.51 -8.99
CA ARG A 57 6.87 7.46 -7.58
C ARG A 57 7.42 6.16 -6.99
N ALA A 58 7.92 6.22 -5.77
CA ALA A 58 8.45 5.05 -5.10
C ALA A 58 7.33 4.00 -4.92
N PRO A 59 7.52 2.72 -5.31
CA PRO A 59 6.47 1.71 -5.31
C PRO A 59 5.75 1.49 -3.98
N LEU A 60 6.48 1.62 -2.88
CA LEU A 60 6.00 1.42 -1.50
C LEU A 60 6.23 2.65 -0.62
N ALA A 61 6.36 3.82 -1.25
CA ALA A 61 6.61 5.11 -0.60
C ALA A 61 6.07 6.31 -1.42
N ALA A 62 4.95 6.15 -2.13
CA ALA A 62 4.39 7.17 -3.03
C ALA A 62 3.50 8.19 -2.30
N GLN A 63 2.63 7.74 -1.40
CA GLN A 63 1.82 8.62 -0.56
C GLN A 63 2.06 8.33 0.92
N ASP A 64 1.90 7.09 1.35
CA ASP A 64 2.44 6.60 2.61
C ASP A 64 3.70 5.78 2.34
N ALA A 65 4.40 5.31 3.37
CA ALA A 65 5.64 4.59 3.19
C ALA A 65 5.84 3.46 4.19
N PHE A 66 6.38 2.35 3.70
CA PHE A 66 7.15 1.44 4.55
C PHE A 66 8.52 2.04 4.80
N THR A 67 9.00 1.94 6.04
CA THR A 67 10.29 2.50 6.44
C THR A 67 11.43 1.56 6.00
N PRO A 68 12.43 2.01 5.24
CA PRO A 68 13.62 1.22 4.92
C PRO A 68 14.31 0.64 6.18
N LEU A 69 14.92 -0.55 6.06
CA LEU A 69 15.50 -1.25 7.21
C LEU A 69 16.55 -0.43 7.97
N ASP A 70 17.33 0.40 7.26
CA ASP A 70 18.35 1.27 7.86
C ASP A 70 17.76 2.48 8.62
N ARG A 71 16.45 2.74 8.48
CA ARG A 71 15.71 3.84 9.11
C ARG A 71 14.65 3.37 10.11
N ILE A 72 14.47 2.06 10.27
CA ILE A 72 13.54 1.48 11.25
C ILE A 72 13.84 2.02 12.65
N LYS A 73 12.78 2.40 13.37
CA LYS A 73 12.90 2.83 14.78
C LYS A 73 12.39 1.75 15.71
N TYR A 74 13.14 1.55 16.79
CA TYR A 74 12.78 0.68 17.89
C TYR A 74 12.38 1.56 19.07
N VAL A 75 11.16 1.39 19.56
CA VAL A 75 10.64 2.13 20.71
C VAL A 75 10.08 1.11 21.69
N ASP A 76 10.72 0.98 22.84
CA ASP A 76 10.44 -0.07 23.82
C ASP A 76 10.48 -1.47 23.17
N ASN A 77 9.39 -2.22 23.21
CA ASN A 77 9.25 -3.56 22.61
C ASN A 77 8.50 -3.54 21.27
N MET A 78 8.55 -2.41 20.57
CA MET A 78 7.84 -2.19 19.31
C MET A 78 8.79 -1.75 18.20
N VAL A 79 8.42 -2.07 16.97
CA VAL A 79 9.04 -1.55 15.75
C VAL A 79 8.11 -0.58 15.06
N GLU A 80 8.60 0.62 14.75
CA GLU A 80 7.92 1.59 13.88
C GLU A 80 8.35 1.34 12.44
N PHE A 81 7.42 0.87 11.61
CA PHE A 81 7.73 0.30 10.30
C PHE A 81 7.01 0.97 9.12
N ALA A 82 6.04 1.85 9.39
CA ALA A 82 5.36 2.62 8.35
C ALA A 82 5.05 4.03 8.83
N CYS A 83 4.96 4.98 7.89
CA CYS A 83 4.59 6.36 8.18
C CYS A 83 3.95 7.03 6.97
N GLU A 84 3.23 8.11 7.22
CA GLU A 84 2.73 9.02 6.18
C GLU A 84 3.80 10.00 5.74
N ASN A 85 3.77 10.41 4.47
CA ASN A 85 4.85 11.22 3.88
C ASN A 85 4.97 12.65 4.42
N GLN A 86 3.94 13.22 5.03
CA GLN A 86 3.99 14.53 5.71
C GLN A 86 4.27 14.39 7.21
N GLY A 87 4.42 13.16 7.73
CA GLY A 87 4.72 12.88 9.12
C GLY A 87 3.53 13.04 10.06
N ASN A 88 2.30 12.99 9.53
CA ASN A 88 1.09 13.09 10.36
C ASN A 88 0.84 11.84 11.19
N TRP A 89 1.27 10.67 10.71
CA TRP A 89 1.15 9.43 11.45
C TRP A 89 2.31 8.46 11.18
N SER A 90 2.55 7.58 12.13
CA SER A 90 3.37 6.37 11.97
C SER A 90 2.68 5.16 12.60
N ALA A 91 3.12 3.96 12.21
CA ALA A 91 2.56 2.70 12.66
C ALA A 91 3.62 1.79 13.27
N ARG A 92 3.20 1.08 14.34
CA ARG A 92 4.03 0.20 15.16
C ARG A 92 3.42 -1.18 15.34
N CYS A 93 4.26 -2.19 15.45
CA CYS A 93 3.85 -3.51 15.92
C CYS A 93 4.83 -4.09 16.94
N SER A 94 4.37 -5.07 17.72
CA SER A 94 5.15 -5.73 18.76
C SER A 94 5.94 -6.91 18.21
N PHE A 95 7.09 -7.21 18.83
CA PHE A 95 7.87 -8.43 18.58
C PHE A 95 7.21 -9.69 19.13
N ASP A 96 6.29 -9.56 20.10
CA ASP A 96 5.82 -10.69 20.91
C ASP A 96 4.78 -11.56 20.20
N HIS A 97 4.21 -11.09 19.08
CA HIS A 97 3.10 -11.74 18.39
C HIS A 97 3.41 -11.90 16.90
N ALA A 98 3.20 -13.11 16.39
CA ALA A 98 3.55 -13.42 15.01
C ALA A 98 2.72 -12.62 13.98
N ASP A 99 1.44 -12.42 14.29
CA ASP A 99 0.49 -11.58 13.54
C ASP A 99 -0.39 -10.83 14.54
N GLY A 100 0.21 -9.88 15.24
CA GLY A 100 -0.46 -9.10 16.28
C GLY A 100 -1.04 -7.77 15.78
N ASN A 101 -1.63 -7.03 16.72
CA ASN A 101 -2.18 -5.70 16.44
C ASN A 101 -1.11 -4.74 15.90
N VAL A 102 -1.57 -3.84 15.03
CA VAL A 102 -0.83 -2.66 14.61
C VAL A 102 -1.41 -1.44 15.31
N TYR A 103 -0.51 -0.60 15.81
CA TYR A 103 -0.83 0.62 16.53
C TYR A 103 -0.43 1.82 15.68
N SER A 104 -1.20 2.89 15.69
CA SER A 104 -0.89 4.12 14.97
C SER A 104 -1.24 5.33 15.82
N ASN A 105 -0.52 6.43 15.62
CA ASN A 105 -0.82 7.72 16.25
C ASN A 105 -1.63 8.67 15.35
N ALA A 106 -2.23 8.18 14.27
CA ALA A 106 -3.02 8.99 13.35
C ALA A 106 -4.16 9.79 14.03
N ALA A 107 -4.76 9.26 15.10
CA ALA A 107 -5.82 9.94 15.83
C ALA A 107 -5.36 11.27 16.46
N GLU A 108 -4.07 11.41 16.83
CA GLU A 108 -3.51 12.65 17.36
C GLU A 108 -3.57 13.78 16.33
N ALA A 109 -3.28 13.48 15.06
CA ALA A 109 -3.29 14.46 13.97
C ALA A 109 -4.67 15.07 13.75
N TRP A 110 -5.73 14.35 14.11
CA TRP A 110 -7.12 14.79 14.03
C TRP A 110 -7.67 15.35 15.34
N GLY A 111 -6.88 15.31 16.42
CA GLY A 111 -7.31 15.74 17.76
C GLY A 111 -8.32 14.79 18.41
N GLU A 112 -8.35 13.52 17.99
CA GLU A 112 -9.34 12.51 18.41
C GLU A 112 -8.74 11.40 19.30
N GLY A 113 -7.42 11.39 19.51
CA GLY A 113 -6.72 10.42 20.36
C GLY A 113 -5.43 10.98 20.98
N ASP A 114 -4.76 10.14 21.77
CA ASP A 114 -3.50 10.45 22.45
C ASP A 114 -2.53 9.26 22.32
N GLY A 115 -1.39 9.49 21.67
CA GLY A 115 -0.37 8.49 21.41
C GLY A 115 -0.76 7.43 20.38
N PHE A 116 -0.20 6.24 20.56
CA PHE A 116 -0.39 5.10 19.68
C PHE A 116 -1.57 4.24 20.15
N GLU A 117 -2.57 4.09 19.30
CA GLU A 117 -3.77 3.31 19.54
C GLU A 117 -3.88 2.15 18.54
N PRO A 118 -4.51 1.02 18.90
CA PRO A 118 -4.70 -0.09 17.96
C PRO A 118 -5.61 0.33 16.80
N VAL A 119 -5.15 0.10 15.56
CA VAL A 119 -5.88 0.46 14.32
C VAL A 119 -6.17 -0.74 13.42
N CYS A 120 -5.48 -1.85 13.64
CA CYS A 120 -5.71 -3.10 12.91
C CYS A 120 -5.32 -4.29 13.79
N ASP A 121 -6.11 -5.35 13.77
CA ASP A 121 -5.89 -6.53 14.62
C ASP A 121 -4.91 -7.55 14.00
N SER A 122 -4.43 -7.30 12.77
CA SER A 122 -3.50 -8.18 12.05
C SER A 122 -2.45 -7.37 11.31
N LEU A 123 -1.18 -7.67 11.58
CA LEU A 123 -0.04 -7.10 10.90
C LEU A 123 -0.03 -7.46 9.41
N ALA A 124 -0.37 -8.69 9.06
CA ALA A 124 -0.47 -9.12 7.67
C ALA A 124 -1.58 -8.37 6.92
N HIS A 125 -2.72 -8.10 7.56
CA HIS A 125 -3.81 -7.29 6.99
C HIS A 125 -3.38 -5.84 6.75
N PHE A 126 -2.70 -5.24 7.72
CA PHE A 126 -2.13 -3.89 7.60
C PHE A 126 -1.13 -3.83 6.44
N ILE A 127 -0.15 -4.74 6.42
CA ILE A 127 0.89 -4.79 5.36
C ILE A 127 0.24 -4.94 3.99
N THR A 128 -0.76 -5.82 3.87
CA THR A 128 -1.48 -6.04 2.61
C THR A 128 -2.20 -4.78 2.15
N THR A 129 -2.93 -4.13 3.05
CA THR A 129 -3.74 -2.95 2.71
C THR A 129 -2.85 -1.77 2.30
N LEU A 130 -1.84 -1.44 3.10
CA LEU A 130 -0.89 -0.37 2.80
C LEU A 130 -0.13 -0.65 1.49
N SER A 131 0.36 -1.88 1.28
CA SER A 131 1.08 -2.21 0.05
C SER A 131 0.22 -2.06 -1.21
N LEU A 132 -1.07 -2.39 -1.14
CA LEU A 132 -1.97 -2.25 -2.28
C LEU A 132 -2.37 -0.80 -2.54
N GLN A 133 -2.49 0.03 -1.49
CA GLN A 133 -2.61 1.47 -1.65
C GLN A 133 -1.40 2.03 -2.38
N GLU A 134 -0.19 1.72 -1.90
CA GLU A 134 1.03 2.24 -2.52
C GLU A 134 1.25 1.70 -3.93
N ALA A 135 0.83 0.46 -4.23
CA ALA A 135 0.82 -0.05 -5.60
C ALA A 135 -0.07 0.79 -6.54
N VAL A 136 -1.22 1.27 -6.07
CA VAL A 136 -2.07 2.19 -6.85
C VAL A 136 -1.42 3.57 -6.95
N MET A 137 -1.00 4.14 -5.82
CA MET A 137 -0.48 5.50 -5.73
C MET A 137 0.83 5.69 -6.50
N SER A 138 1.65 4.63 -6.59
CA SER A 138 2.93 4.65 -7.30
C SER A 138 2.82 4.47 -8.81
N CYS A 139 1.62 4.16 -9.34
CA CYS A 139 1.45 3.97 -10.78
C CYS A 139 1.84 5.22 -11.57
N PRO A 140 2.60 5.09 -12.68
CA PRO A 140 2.99 6.22 -13.53
C PRO A 140 1.79 6.85 -14.24
N HIS A 141 0.69 6.11 -14.36
CA HIS A 141 -0.58 6.62 -14.86
C HIS A 141 -1.66 6.42 -13.80
N LEU A 142 -1.73 7.37 -12.87
CA LEU A 142 -2.75 7.45 -11.84
C LEU A 142 -3.84 8.46 -12.23
N VAL A 143 -5.10 8.08 -12.03
CA VAL A 143 -6.24 9.00 -12.12
C VAL A 143 -7.20 8.81 -10.95
N SER A 144 -7.85 9.89 -10.55
CA SER A 144 -9.05 9.86 -9.70
C SER A 144 -10.27 10.10 -10.57
N VAL A 145 -11.35 9.35 -10.36
CA VAL A 145 -12.60 9.48 -11.12
C VAL A 145 -13.72 10.02 -10.24
N GLN A 146 -14.57 10.87 -10.81
CA GLN A 146 -15.66 11.58 -10.13
C GLN A 146 -16.93 10.72 -10.06
N THR A 147 -16.80 9.51 -9.51
CA THR A 147 -17.90 8.59 -9.22
C THR A 147 -17.52 7.68 -8.07
N GLU A 148 -18.51 7.23 -7.30
CA GLU A 148 -18.33 6.28 -6.19
C GLU A 148 -18.53 4.82 -6.63
N LYS A 149 -19.00 4.61 -7.87
CA LYS A 149 -19.37 3.30 -8.40
C LYS A 149 -18.36 2.82 -9.44
N LEU A 150 -17.68 1.71 -9.13
CA LEU A 150 -16.61 1.18 -9.98
C LEU A 150 -17.10 0.72 -11.35
N ASP A 151 -18.27 0.10 -11.40
CA ASP A 151 -18.93 -0.30 -12.65
C ASP A 151 -19.37 0.90 -13.49
N ALA A 152 -19.56 2.07 -12.87
CA ALA A 152 -19.81 3.32 -13.58
C ALA A 152 -18.51 4.01 -14.03
N ALA A 153 -17.37 3.74 -13.39
CA ALA A 153 -16.09 4.39 -13.72
C ALA A 153 -15.48 3.91 -15.04
N ILE A 154 -15.53 2.61 -15.32
CA ILE A 154 -14.70 1.99 -16.36
C ILE A 154 -15.44 0.88 -17.12
N ASP A 155 -15.21 0.79 -18.42
CA ASP A 155 -15.70 -0.28 -19.29
C ASP A 155 -14.70 -1.45 -19.34
N ALA A 156 -14.42 -2.03 -18.18
CA ALA A 156 -13.53 -3.19 -18.04
C ALA A 156 -13.95 -4.05 -16.85
N ALA A 157 -13.72 -5.36 -16.97
CA ALA A 157 -13.88 -6.26 -15.83
C ALA A 157 -12.78 -6.00 -14.79
N LEU A 158 -13.18 -5.65 -13.57
CA LEU A 158 -12.28 -5.45 -12.44
C LEU A 158 -12.65 -6.44 -11.32
N PRO A 159 -12.12 -7.68 -11.36
CA PRO A 159 -12.39 -8.65 -10.31
C PRO A 159 -11.79 -8.20 -8.96
N PRO A 160 -12.43 -8.53 -7.82
CA PRO A 160 -11.91 -8.22 -6.50
C PRO A 160 -10.51 -8.81 -6.26
N LEU A 161 -9.60 -7.95 -5.79
CA LEU A 161 -8.25 -8.31 -5.38
C LEU A 161 -8.16 -8.43 -3.85
N TRP A 162 -8.63 -7.44 -3.11
CA TRP A 162 -8.61 -7.37 -1.65
C TRP A 162 -9.76 -6.46 -1.21
N LEU A 163 -10.57 -6.86 -0.23
CA LEU A 163 -11.74 -6.10 0.20
C LEU A 163 -11.67 -5.85 1.70
N ASP A 164 -12.37 -4.83 2.16
CA ASP A 164 -12.48 -4.47 3.58
C ASP A 164 -11.13 -4.18 4.27
N GLY A 165 -10.16 -3.68 3.49
CA GLY A 165 -8.84 -3.28 3.97
C GLY A 165 -8.94 -2.06 4.89
N HIS A 166 -8.20 -2.04 6.00
CA HIS A 166 -8.15 -0.90 6.92
C HIS A 166 -6.80 -0.89 7.62
N PHE A 167 -6.23 0.30 7.81
CA PHE A 167 -4.91 0.45 8.42
C PHE A 167 -4.66 1.81 9.10
N VAL A 168 -5.52 2.82 8.90
CA VAL A 168 -5.46 4.12 9.57
C VAL A 168 -6.73 4.35 10.39
N TYR A 169 -6.59 5.07 11.51
CA TYR A 169 -7.71 5.41 12.41
C TYR A 169 -8.82 6.18 11.68
N GLY A 170 -10.07 5.76 11.88
CA GLY A 170 -11.26 6.50 11.43
C GLY A 170 -11.52 6.49 9.93
N GLU A 171 -10.66 5.87 9.14
CA GLU A 171 -10.81 5.83 7.69
C GLU A 171 -11.85 4.79 7.21
N PRO A 172 -12.50 5.05 6.06
CA PRO A 172 -13.32 4.03 5.42
C PRO A 172 -12.46 2.85 4.95
N THR A 173 -13.08 1.69 4.83
CA THR A 173 -12.41 0.51 4.30
C THR A 173 -11.98 0.70 2.84
N HIS A 174 -10.79 0.22 2.51
CA HIS A 174 -10.22 0.19 1.18
C HIS A 174 -10.63 -1.09 0.44
N ASN A 175 -11.14 -0.92 -0.77
CA ASN A 175 -11.46 -2.04 -1.66
C ASN A 175 -10.60 -1.98 -2.93
N PHE A 176 -9.88 -3.06 -3.21
CA PHE A 176 -8.97 -3.17 -4.34
C PHE A 176 -9.47 -4.18 -5.37
N TYR A 177 -9.26 -3.85 -6.63
CA TYR A 177 -9.64 -4.65 -7.78
C TYR A 177 -8.52 -4.63 -8.80
N HIS A 178 -8.37 -5.70 -9.58
CA HIS A 178 -7.24 -5.78 -10.51
C HIS A 178 -7.57 -6.55 -11.78
N ASN A 179 -7.24 -5.97 -12.93
CA ASN A 179 -7.28 -6.63 -14.23
C ASN A 179 -5.85 -6.85 -14.74
N ALA A 180 -5.41 -8.11 -14.70
CA ALA A 180 -4.05 -8.50 -15.06
C ALA A 180 -3.75 -8.39 -16.56
N GLN A 181 -4.77 -8.40 -17.43
CA GLN A 181 -4.59 -8.28 -18.88
C GLN A 181 -4.39 -6.82 -19.29
N LEU A 182 -5.01 -5.90 -18.55
CA LEU A 182 -4.93 -4.46 -18.78
C LEU A 182 -3.83 -3.79 -17.94
N ASP A 183 -3.17 -4.55 -17.06
CA ASP A 183 -2.23 -4.02 -16.07
C ASP A 183 -2.84 -2.87 -15.25
N LEU A 184 -4.05 -3.09 -14.76
CA LEU A 184 -4.87 -2.06 -14.12
C LEU A 184 -5.23 -2.49 -12.71
N ILE A 185 -4.89 -1.64 -11.73
CA ILE A 185 -5.36 -1.75 -10.35
C ILE A 185 -6.32 -0.59 -10.05
N ALA A 186 -7.38 -0.88 -9.31
CA ALA A 186 -8.34 0.10 -8.83
C ALA A 186 -8.44 0.04 -7.31
N MET A 187 -8.58 1.20 -6.69
CA MET A 187 -8.84 1.36 -5.26
C MET A 187 -10.09 2.22 -5.06
N ASN A 188 -11.02 1.75 -4.24
CA ASN A 188 -12.15 2.54 -3.78
C ASN A 188 -11.92 2.92 -2.31
N TRP A 189 -11.58 4.20 -2.09
CA TRP A 189 -11.31 4.83 -0.80
C TRP A 189 -11.47 6.34 -0.97
N GLY A 190 -12.49 6.92 -0.31
CA GLY A 190 -12.83 8.35 -0.47
C GLY A 190 -13.17 8.79 -1.90
N GLY A 191 -13.43 7.82 -2.79
CA GLY A 191 -13.48 7.99 -4.25
C GLY A 191 -12.79 6.81 -4.95
N ILE A 192 -12.82 6.80 -6.28
CA ILE A 192 -12.18 5.73 -7.07
C ILE A 192 -10.89 6.24 -7.68
N TRP A 193 -9.84 5.46 -7.45
CA TRP A 193 -8.50 5.65 -7.97
C TRP A 193 -8.18 4.50 -8.93
N LEU A 194 -7.62 4.83 -10.09
CA LEU A 194 -7.22 3.87 -11.11
C LEU A 194 -5.75 4.10 -11.45
N GLY A 195 -4.94 3.05 -11.29
CA GLY A 195 -3.50 3.05 -11.55
C GLY A 195 -3.11 1.98 -12.57
N SER A 196 -2.20 2.31 -13.47
CA SER A 196 -1.63 1.36 -14.45
C SER A 196 -0.23 1.77 -14.90
N HIS A 197 0.59 0.81 -15.34
CA HIS A 197 1.81 1.10 -16.11
C HIS A 197 1.53 1.32 -17.61
N ASN A 198 0.31 1.02 -18.08
CA ASN A 198 -0.12 1.22 -19.46
C ASN A 198 -1.08 2.43 -19.57
N PRO A 199 -0.69 3.55 -20.21
CA PRO A 199 -1.53 4.76 -20.25
C PRO A 199 -2.86 4.58 -21.00
N SER A 200 -2.96 3.53 -21.83
CA SER A 200 -4.14 3.24 -22.66
C SER A 200 -5.38 2.88 -21.85
N PHE A 201 -5.24 2.52 -20.56
CA PHE A 201 -6.40 2.21 -19.70
C PHE A 201 -7.38 3.39 -19.61
N ARG A 202 -6.91 4.63 -19.81
CA ARG A 202 -7.74 5.84 -19.77
C ARG A 202 -8.82 5.85 -20.84
N GLU A 203 -8.60 5.17 -21.96
CA GLU A 203 -9.59 5.02 -23.04
C GLU A 203 -10.78 4.15 -22.61
N LEU A 204 -10.63 3.38 -21.52
CA LEU A 204 -11.67 2.54 -20.95
C LEU A 204 -12.52 3.29 -19.92
N VAL A 205 -12.06 4.46 -19.43
CA VAL A 205 -12.86 5.30 -18.52
C VAL A 205 -14.10 5.79 -19.27
N LYS A 206 -15.27 5.66 -18.66
CA LYS A 206 -16.53 5.98 -19.35
C LYS A 206 -16.59 7.48 -19.68
N PRO A 207 -17.04 7.88 -20.89
CA PRO A 207 -16.96 9.27 -21.36
C PRO A 207 -17.72 10.30 -20.51
N ASP A 208 -18.73 9.86 -19.77
CA ASP A 208 -19.57 10.68 -18.89
C ASP A 208 -19.01 10.83 -17.47
N VAL A 209 -17.89 10.17 -17.16
CA VAL A 209 -17.22 10.26 -15.86
C VAL A 209 -16.07 11.26 -15.92
N GLY A 210 -16.13 12.28 -15.08
CA GLY A 210 -15.02 13.21 -14.90
C GLY A 210 -13.78 12.49 -14.36
N LEU A 211 -12.61 12.78 -14.93
CA LEU A 211 -11.33 12.22 -14.49
C LEU A 211 -10.32 13.32 -14.18
N THR A 212 -9.54 13.13 -13.12
CA THR A 212 -8.41 13.97 -12.75
C THR A 212 -7.14 13.15 -12.88
N VAL A 213 -6.22 13.59 -13.74
CA VAL A 213 -4.90 12.97 -13.86
C VAL A 213 -4.01 13.44 -12.72
N ILE A 214 -3.40 12.51 -12.01
CA ILE A 214 -2.48 12.80 -10.91
C ILE A 214 -1.06 12.70 -11.45
N GLN A 215 -0.33 13.81 -11.43
CA GLN A 215 1.07 13.90 -11.86
C GLN A 215 1.99 13.73 -10.66
#